data_AF-A0AAV4D5H1-F1
#
_entry.id   AF-A0AAV4D5H1-F1
#
_cell.length_a   1.000
_cell.length_b   1.000
_cell.length_c   1.000
_cell.angle_alpha   90.00
_cell.angle_beta   90.00
_cell.angle_gamma   90.00
#
_symmetry.space_group_name_H-M   'P 1'
#
loop_
_entity.id
_entity.type
_entity.pdbx_description
1 polymer ?
#
loop_
_entity_poly.entity_id
_entity_poly.type
_entity_poly.pdbx_seq_one_letter_code
_entity_poly.pdbx_strand_id
1 'polypeptide(L)'
;MPFNIEGEKKRFGNVYDFNDFVSCVRKAKYTSIIMKPQDFRAWQSGVSHHTPNRLPERPALESMVKVIFQRGRENLPFKTSFVGVEREPEIEPNSRSQPRGVHPKKNDIVNKLLPLIQTTKQAFWNKFLVNTCGKDLATDYE
;
A
#
# COMPACT_ATOMS: atom_id res chain seq x y z
N MET A 1 -30.42 19.03 4.18
CA MET A 1 -29.39 18.82 5.22
C MET A 1 -28.23 18.10 4.56
N PRO A 2 -27.04 18.74 4.41
CA PRO A 2 -25.87 18.04 3.89
C PRO A 2 -25.54 16.86 4.82
N PHE A 3 -25.37 15.67 4.25
CA PHE A 3 -25.00 14.48 5.01
C PHE A 3 -23.56 14.65 5.49
N ASN A 4 -23.36 14.82 6.79
CA ASN A 4 -22.05 15.13 7.35
C ASN A 4 -21.32 13.84 7.77
N ILE A 5 -20.38 13.39 6.93
CA ILE A 5 -19.51 12.23 7.20
C ILE A 5 -18.73 12.43 8.51
N GLU A 6 -18.31 13.65 8.83
CA GLU A 6 -17.59 13.92 10.08
C GLU A 6 -18.46 13.68 11.32
N GLY A 7 -19.76 13.97 11.22
CA GLY A 7 -20.72 13.71 12.29
C GLY A 7 -20.86 12.21 12.57
N GLU A 8 -20.95 11.40 11.51
CA GLU A 8 -21.00 9.95 11.64
C GLU A 8 -19.66 9.37 12.11
N LYS A 9 -18.52 9.92 11.66
CA LYS A 9 -17.19 9.54 12.16
C LYS A 9 -17.06 9.78 13.67
N LYS A 10 -17.52 10.94 14.15
CA LYS A 10 -17.48 11.29 15.58
C LYS A 10 -18.34 10.33 16.42
N ARG A 11 -19.48 9.87 15.88
CA ARG A 11 -20.36 8.88 16.53
C ARG A 11 -19.80 7.46 16.49
N PHE A 12 -19.14 7.10 15.39
CA PHE A 12 -18.54 5.79 15.19
C PHE A 12 -17.31 5.57 16.10
N GLY A 13 -16.62 6.65 16.46
CA GLY A 13 -15.43 6.61 17.30
C GLY A 13 -14.16 6.39 16.49
N ASN A 14 -13.25 5.56 16.99
CA ASN A 14 -11.98 5.28 16.31
C ASN A 14 -12.22 4.37 15.10
N VAL A 15 -11.70 4.80 13.94
CA VAL A 15 -11.71 4.03 12.69
C VAL A 15 -10.37 3.31 12.58
N TYR A 16 -10.37 1.98 12.64
CA TYR A 16 -9.14 1.19 12.70
C TYR A 16 -8.69 0.69 11.33
N ASP A 17 -9.62 0.49 10.40
CA ASP A 17 -9.34 0.01 9.06
C ASP A 17 -10.25 0.63 7.99
N PHE A 18 -9.99 0.29 6.74
CA PHE A 18 -10.75 0.78 5.60
C PHE A 18 -12.22 0.30 5.61
N ASN A 19 -12.50 -0.89 6.16
CA ASN A 19 -13.87 -1.41 6.22
C ASN A 19 -14.72 -0.67 7.27
N ASP A 20 -14.11 -0.28 8.39
CA ASP A 20 -14.71 0.60 9.38
C ASP A 20 -15.07 1.95 8.73
N PHE A 21 -14.15 2.50 7.93
CA PHE A 21 -14.38 3.74 7.17
C PHE A 21 -15.53 3.60 6.16
N VAL A 22 -15.53 2.56 5.34
CA VAL A 22 -16.61 2.24 4.39
C VAL A 22 -17.94 2.14 5.13
N SER A 23 -17.97 1.47 6.29
CA SER A 23 -19.17 1.35 7.12
C SER A 23 -19.67 2.71 7.63
N CYS A 24 -18.75 3.59 8.03
CA CYS A 24 -19.06 4.97 8.42
C CYS A 24 -19.65 5.77 7.26
N VAL A 25 -19.06 5.67 6.06
CA VAL A 25 -19.53 6.35 4.84
C VAL A 25 -20.93 5.85 4.43
N ARG A 26 -21.18 4.54 4.52
CA ARG A 26 -22.50 3.94 4.26
C ARG A 26 -23.56 4.42 5.25
N LYS A 27 -23.21 4.55 6.55
CA LYS A 27 -24.11 5.12 7.58
C LYS A 27 -24.45 6.57 7.30
N ALA A 28 -23.51 7.34 6.76
CA ALA A 28 -23.72 8.70 6.28
C ALA A 28 -24.55 8.77 4.98
N LYS A 29 -25.10 7.65 4.49
CA LYS A 29 -25.89 7.53 3.25
C LYS A 29 -25.13 7.85 1.96
N TYR A 30 -23.81 7.64 1.97
CA TYR A 30 -22.98 7.73 0.77
C TYR A 30 -22.63 6.35 0.22
N THR A 31 -22.55 6.27 -1.11
CA THR A 31 -22.11 5.07 -1.80
C THR A 31 -20.59 4.98 -1.79
N SER A 32 -20.04 4.11 -0.96
CA SER A 32 -18.61 3.77 -0.97
C SER A 32 -18.33 2.69 -2.03
N ILE A 33 -17.48 2.99 -3.01
CA ILE A 33 -17.00 1.98 -3.96
C ILE A 33 -15.77 1.30 -3.33
N ILE A 34 -15.89 0.02 -2.99
CA ILE A 34 -14.74 -0.77 -2.54
C ILE A 34 -14.01 -1.26 -3.79
N MET A 35 -12.92 -0.59 -4.13
CA MET A 35 -12.10 -0.98 -5.27
C MET A 35 -11.33 -2.27 -4.97
N LYS A 36 -11.36 -3.21 -5.91
CA LYS A 36 -10.46 -4.35 -5.95
C LYS A 36 -9.14 -3.96 -6.63
N PRO A 37 -8.03 -4.69 -6.42
CA PRO A 37 -6.77 -4.44 -7.12
C PRO A 37 -6.90 -4.42 -8.65
N GLN A 38 -7.84 -5.18 -9.21
CA GLN A 38 -8.13 -5.16 -10.64
C GLN A 38 -8.70 -3.82 -11.11
N ASP A 39 -9.50 -3.15 -10.28
CA ASP A 39 -10.15 -1.88 -10.60
C ASP A 39 -9.12 -0.74 -10.70
N PHE A 40 -7.96 -0.86 -10.03
CA PHE A 40 -6.85 0.10 -10.18
C PHE A 40 -6.26 0.10 -11.59
N ARG A 41 -6.27 -1.03 -12.30
CA ARG A 41 -5.79 -1.08 -13.68
C ARG A 41 -6.73 -0.37 -14.65
N ALA A 42 -8.02 -0.33 -14.31
CA ALA A 42 -9.07 0.32 -15.09
C ALA A 42 -9.43 1.72 -14.55
N TRP A 43 -8.70 2.23 -13.55
CA TRP A 43 -9.01 3.51 -12.93
C TRP A 43 -8.73 4.64 -13.93
N GLN A 44 -9.80 5.22 -14.47
CA GLN A 44 -9.72 6.45 -15.24
C GLN A 44 -9.32 7.55 -14.28
N SER A 45 -8.04 7.96 -14.34
CA SER A 45 -7.56 9.03 -13.49
C SER A 45 -8.42 10.27 -13.78
N GLY A 46 -9.19 10.76 -12.80
CA GLY A 46 -9.93 12.02 -12.92
C GLY A 46 -9.02 13.24 -13.13
N VAL A 47 -7.70 13.04 -13.10
CA VAL A 47 -6.71 13.97 -13.63
C VAL A 47 -6.90 14.00 -15.14
N SER A 48 -7.33 15.14 -15.68
CA SER A 48 -7.52 15.27 -17.11
C SER A 48 -6.25 14.87 -17.85
N HIS A 49 -6.36 13.99 -18.85
CA HIS A 49 -5.28 13.75 -19.81
C HIS A 49 -4.79 15.06 -20.49
N HIS A 50 -5.55 16.15 -20.34
CA HIS A 50 -5.19 17.48 -20.82
C HIS A 50 -3.98 18.11 -20.11
N THR A 51 -3.74 17.83 -18.83
CA THR A 51 -2.61 18.42 -18.10
C THR A 51 -1.26 17.97 -18.67
N PRO A 52 -1.02 16.66 -18.94
CA PRO A 52 0.20 16.23 -19.62
C PRO A 52 0.24 16.58 -21.12
N ASN A 53 -0.90 16.81 -21.78
CA ASN A 53 -0.95 17.21 -23.20
C ASN A 53 -0.64 18.69 -23.45
N ARG A 54 -0.45 19.51 -22.40
CA ARG A 54 -0.06 20.94 -22.51
C ARG A 54 1.44 21.17 -22.48
N LEU A 55 2.25 20.14 -22.24
CA LEU A 55 3.71 20.25 -22.33
C LEU A 55 4.12 20.20 -23.81
N PRO A 56 4.78 21.24 -24.35
CA PRO A 56 5.14 21.30 -25.76
C PRO A 56 6.15 20.22 -26.17
N GLU A 57 6.93 19.70 -25.22
CA GLU A 57 7.85 18.58 -25.42
C GLU A 57 7.52 17.50 -24.39
N ARG A 58 6.60 16.59 -24.75
CA ARG A 58 6.42 15.36 -23.98
C ARG A 58 7.53 14.39 -24.43
N PRO A 59 8.48 14.00 -23.56
CA PRO A 59 9.39 12.92 -23.90
C PRO A 59 8.54 11.68 -24.18
N ALA A 60 8.57 11.21 -25.43
CA ALA A 60 7.89 9.99 -25.81
C ALA A 60 8.57 8.81 -25.09
N LEU A 61 7.81 7.80 -24.69
CA LEU A 61 8.39 6.62 -24.03
C LEU A 61 9.46 5.94 -24.91
N GLU A 62 9.30 6.03 -26.23
CA GLU A 62 10.28 5.59 -27.23
C GLU A 62 11.58 6.42 -27.24
N SER A 63 11.55 7.68 -26.81
CA SER A 63 12.75 8.53 -26.70
C SER A 63 13.40 8.47 -25.31
N MET A 64 12.78 7.77 -24.35
CA MET A 64 13.34 7.52 -23.02
C MET A 64 14.33 6.35 -23.07
N VAL A 65 15.59 6.65 -23.36
CA VAL A 65 16.68 5.66 -23.45
C VAL A 65 17.03 5.04 -22.08
N LYS A 66 16.77 5.77 -20.99
CA LYS A 66 17.09 5.36 -19.62
C LYS A 66 16.02 5.87 -18.66
N VAL A 67 15.36 4.97 -17.95
CA VAL A 67 14.45 5.30 -16.85
C VAL A 67 15.14 4.89 -15.55
N ILE A 68 15.23 5.79 -14.57
CA ILE A 68 15.76 5.46 -13.24
C ILE A 68 14.58 5.51 -12.27
N PHE A 69 14.22 4.36 -11.70
CA PHE A 69 13.25 4.31 -10.63
C PHE A 69 13.99 4.47 -9.30
N GLN A 70 13.71 5.55 -8.58
CA GLN A 70 14.31 5.80 -7.28
C GLN A 70 13.35 5.41 -6.16
N ARG A 71 13.83 4.57 -5.24
CA ARG A 71 13.12 4.23 -4.00
C ARG A 71 14.08 4.42 -2.82
N GLY A 72 13.99 5.56 -2.15
CA GLY A 72 14.94 5.92 -1.09
C GLY A 72 16.36 6.13 -1.66
N ARG A 73 17.34 5.35 -1.19
CA ARG A 73 18.73 5.35 -1.69
C ARG A 73 18.96 4.39 -2.86
N GLU A 74 18.02 3.49 -3.12
CA GLU A 74 18.14 2.51 -4.20
C GLU A 74 17.70 3.14 -5.52
N ASN A 75 18.51 2.91 -6.55
CA ASN A 75 18.22 3.29 -7.92
C ASN A 75 18.14 2.02 -8.76
N LEU A 76 17.00 1.81 -9.43
CA LEU A 76 16.82 0.75 -10.41
C LEU A 76 16.87 1.36 -11.82
N PRO A 77 18.04 1.37 -12.48
CA PRO A 77 18.15 1.84 -13.85
C PRO A 77 17.58 0.80 -14.81
N PHE A 78 16.57 1.19 -15.58
CA PHE A 78 16.07 0.43 -16.71
C PHE A 78 16.57 1.08 -18.01
N LYS A 79 17.29 0.31 -18.84
CA LYS A 79 17.80 0.76 -20.13
C LYS A 79 17.33 -0.20 -21.22
N THR A 80 16.59 0.30 -22.19
CA THR A 80 16.31 -0.41 -23.44
C THR A 80 17.36 0.02 -24.45
N SER A 81 18.43 -0.75 -24.57
CA SER A 81 19.32 -0.65 -25.74
C SER A 81 18.53 -1.06 -26.98
N PHE A 82 18.46 -0.18 -27.99
CA PHE A 82 17.88 -0.54 -29.30
C PHE A 82 18.72 -1.59 -30.05
N VAL A 83 19.92 -1.91 -29.56
CA VAL A 83 20.81 -2.94 -30.10
C VAL A 83 21.34 -3.79 -28.93
N GLY A 84 20.82 -5.02 -28.81
CA GLY A 84 21.29 -6.00 -27.83
C GLY A 84 20.71 -5.81 -26.44
N VAL A 85 19.60 -6.50 -26.17
CA VAL A 85 19.00 -6.60 -24.84
C VAL A 85 19.90 -7.50 -23.98
N GLU A 86 20.92 -6.94 -23.34
CA GLU A 86 21.51 -7.55 -22.16
C GLU A 86 20.52 -7.34 -21.00
N ARG A 87 19.55 -8.25 -20.87
CA ARG A 87 18.79 -8.39 -19.63
C ARG A 87 19.78 -8.89 -18.59
N GLU A 88 20.01 -8.11 -17.54
CA GLU A 88 20.52 -8.69 -16.30
C GLU A 88 19.61 -9.89 -15.95
N PRO A 89 20.20 -11.00 -15.46
CA PRO A 89 19.42 -12.20 -15.18
C PRO A 89 18.27 -11.82 -14.26
N GLU A 90 17.06 -12.17 -14.69
CA GLU A 90 15.85 -12.03 -13.89
C GLU A 90 16.04 -12.93 -12.66
N ILE A 91 16.56 -12.36 -11.57
CA ILE A 91 16.68 -13.07 -10.31
C ILE A 91 15.24 -13.26 -9.84
N GLU A 92 14.69 -14.44 -10.07
CA GLU A 92 13.38 -14.79 -9.54
C GLU A 92 13.41 -14.58 -8.03
N PRO A 93 12.56 -13.71 -7.48
CA PRO A 93 12.58 -13.44 -6.06
C PRO A 93 12.27 -14.74 -5.31
N ASN A 94 13.17 -15.13 -4.40
CA ASN A 94 12.99 -16.34 -3.59
C ASN A 94 11.58 -16.37 -2.97
N SER A 95 10.77 -17.32 -3.42
CA SER A 95 9.43 -17.56 -2.90
C SER A 95 9.54 -18.04 -1.45
N ARG A 96 8.98 -17.26 -0.52
CA ARG A 96 8.97 -17.66 0.89
C ARG A 96 7.85 -18.67 1.11
N SER A 97 8.20 -19.86 1.60
CA SER A 97 7.23 -20.90 1.99
C SER A 97 6.43 -20.54 3.25
N GLN A 98 6.93 -19.59 4.04
CA GLN A 98 6.33 -19.20 5.31
C GLN A 98 6.25 -17.67 5.45
N PRO A 99 5.22 -17.15 6.15
CA PRO A 99 5.15 -15.73 6.45
C PRO A 99 6.34 -15.29 7.31
N ARG A 100 6.83 -14.07 7.08
CA ARG A 100 8.03 -13.51 7.73
C ARG A 100 7.96 -13.52 9.27
N GLY A 101 6.74 -13.48 9.83
CA GLY A 101 6.51 -13.30 11.26
C GLY A 101 6.80 -11.88 11.74
N VAL A 102 6.51 -11.60 13.01
CA VAL A 102 6.82 -10.33 13.68
C VAL A 102 7.85 -10.54 14.78
N HIS A 103 8.61 -9.47 15.05
CA HIS A 103 9.57 -9.42 16.15
C HIS A 103 8.90 -9.76 17.51
N PRO A 104 9.64 -10.30 18.50
CA PRO A 104 9.14 -10.60 19.85
C PRO A 104 8.39 -9.47 20.59
N LYS A 105 8.54 -8.21 20.14
CA LYS A 105 7.79 -7.04 20.64
C LYS A 105 6.27 -7.17 20.42
N LYS A 106 5.82 -8.13 19.62
CA LYS A 106 4.41 -8.51 19.51
C LYS A 106 3.76 -8.75 20.87
N ASN A 107 4.49 -9.29 21.85
CA ASN A 107 3.95 -9.56 23.18
C ASN A 107 3.48 -8.29 23.89
N ASP A 108 4.15 -7.15 23.68
CA ASP A 108 3.69 -5.87 24.22
C ASP A 108 2.37 -5.41 23.57
N ILE A 109 2.22 -5.62 22.26
CA ILE A 109 0.97 -5.32 21.54
C ILE A 109 -0.16 -6.20 22.08
N VAL A 110 0.10 -7.50 22.23
CA VAL A 110 -0.88 -8.47 22.74
C VAL A 110 -1.29 -8.14 24.18
N ASN A 111 -0.35 -7.74 25.03
CA ASN A 111 -0.64 -7.50 26.44
C ASN A 111 -1.25 -6.11 26.70
N LYS A 112 -0.81 -5.07 25.98
CA LYS A 112 -1.20 -3.68 26.26
C LYS A 112 -2.32 -3.18 25.33
N LEU A 113 -2.25 -3.51 24.05
CA LEU A 113 -3.15 -2.95 23.03
C LEU A 113 -4.35 -3.86 22.75
N LEU A 114 -4.15 -5.18 22.78
CA LEU A 114 -5.21 -6.14 22.48
C LEU A 114 -6.49 -5.98 23.33
N PRO A 115 -6.40 -5.73 24.65
CA PRO A 115 -7.59 -5.52 25.49
C PRO A 115 -8.42 -4.29 25.08
N LEU A 116 -7.80 -3.31 24.42
CA LEU A 116 -8.45 -2.09 23.95
C LEU A 116 -9.06 -2.23 22.55
N ILE A 117 -8.76 -3.32 21.85
CA ILE A 117 -9.23 -3.61 20.50
C ILE A 117 -10.48 -4.50 20.55
N GLN A 118 -11.40 -4.29 19.61
CA GLN A 118 -12.61 -5.11 19.43
C GLN A 118 -12.27 -6.61 19.34
N THR A 119 -13.02 -7.45 20.05
CA THR A 119 -12.78 -8.90 20.20
C THR A 119 -12.59 -9.63 18.87
N THR A 120 -13.35 -9.25 17.83
CA THR A 120 -13.27 -9.82 16.49
C THR A 120 -11.89 -9.66 15.84
N LYS A 121 -11.19 -8.57 16.15
CA LYS A 121 -9.87 -8.24 15.59
C LYS A 121 -8.70 -8.82 16.41
N GLN A 122 -8.96 -9.30 17.62
CA GLN A 122 -7.95 -9.92 18.47
C GLN A 122 -7.45 -11.25 17.90
N ALA A 123 -8.31 -12.00 17.22
CA ALA A 123 -7.98 -13.29 16.61
C ALA A 123 -6.84 -13.20 15.58
N PHE A 124 -6.75 -12.09 14.83
CA PHE A 124 -5.67 -11.84 13.88
C PHE A 124 -4.30 -11.80 14.59
N TRP A 125 -4.20 -10.99 15.64
CA TRP A 125 -2.96 -10.83 16.40
C TRP A 125 -2.57 -12.12 17.10
N ASN A 126 -3.51 -12.88 17.66
CA ASN A 126 -3.20 -14.15 18.30
C ASN A 126 -2.65 -15.18 17.31
N LYS A 127 -3.14 -15.22 16.07
CA LYS A 127 -2.70 -16.15 15.01
C LYS A 127 -1.39 -15.76 14.33
N PHE A 128 -0.91 -14.53 14.50
CA PHE A 128 0.29 -14.04 13.81
C PHE A 128 1.57 -14.68 14.38
N LEU A 129 2.44 -15.26 13.54
CA LEU A 129 3.66 -15.94 14.02
C LEU A 129 4.70 -14.95 14.57
N VAL A 130 5.32 -15.31 15.71
CA VAL A 130 6.48 -14.59 16.24
C VAL A 130 7.75 -15.21 15.65
N ASN A 131 8.61 -14.38 15.06
CA ASN A 131 9.89 -14.80 14.53
C ASN A 131 11.01 -14.05 15.28
N THR A 132 11.80 -14.79 16.04
CA THR A 132 12.94 -14.25 16.82
C THR A 132 14.07 -13.72 15.93
N CYS A 133 14.18 -14.23 14.70
CA CYS A 133 15.16 -13.79 13.71
C CYS A 133 14.63 -12.67 12.79
N GLY A 134 13.40 -12.20 13.00
CA GLY A 134 12.80 -11.16 12.19
C GLY A 134 13.47 -9.80 12.44
N LYS A 135 14.31 -9.34 11.52
CA LYS A 135 14.80 -7.95 11.51
C LYS A 135 13.67 -6.99 11.13
N ASP A 136 13.56 -5.89 11.88
CA ASP A 136 12.65 -4.81 11.54
C ASP A 136 13.14 -4.12 10.27
N LEU A 137 12.22 -3.72 9.40
CA LEU A 137 12.57 -3.04 8.14
C LEU A 137 12.95 -1.57 8.37
N ALA A 138 12.71 -1.03 9.56
CA ALA A 138 12.93 0.38 9.89
C ALA A 138 14.34 0.71 10.40
N THR A 139 15.14 -0.29 10.80
CA THR A 139 16.45 -0.04 11.44
C THR A 139 17.60 0.25 10.48
N ASP A 140 17.44 0.02 9.17
CA ASP A 140 18.53 0.12 8.19
C ASP A 140 18.55 1.46 7.43
N TYR A 141 17.91 2.53 7.97
CA TYR A 141 17.82 3.85 7.33
C TYR A 141 18.81 4.91 7.89
N GLU A 142 19.97 4.50 8.41
CA GLU A 142 21.08 5.42 8.73
C GLU A 142 21.98 5.70 7.52
#